data_AF-A0A4R6P123-F1
#
_entry.id   AF-A0A4R6P123-F1
#
_cell.length_a   1.000
_cell.length_b   1.000
_cell.length_c   1.000
_cell.angle_alpha   90.00
_cell.angle_beta   90.00
_cell.angle_gamma   90.00
#
_symmetry.space_group_name_H-M   'P 1'
#
loop_
_entity.id
_entity.type
_entity.pdbx_description
1 polymer ?
#
loop_
_entity_poly.entity_id
_entity_poly.type
_entity_poly.pdbx_seq_one_letter_code
_entity_poly.pdbx_strand_id
1 'polypeptide(L)'
;MPGHRLGGVRAAATLADLGFAGFAAGVIARRRRMMGILERTQADGRAVRRMHALRDEFGSGPVELSLPGRRVVVVTDPADVGRVLAQAPSPFDPANREKRAALRQFQPHGVLISEGPIREERRAVNEAALETGRPLHRLATPFAEVIADEAARMLAAASSTGTLDAAQFTTAWWRLVRRLVLGSSAREDHDITDRLWQLRSAANWSFLVPQRRRSGEEFSESLYRYAESAEKDSLLGALTEVSASGATDPVGQVPHWLFAFDAAGMALSRAVALLATHPDQRAAAVAEAQHATTPATLPYLRACVLESVRLWPTTPLILRDVTEDTAWRDDEQRFTTEAGAALLIAAVAFHRDPRLLPFADDFVPDIWLDGRAKDYPQLVPFSAGPAACPGQDLVLFVTSTLLGEMLRGARFELTSTLRLDPSTPLPVTLNNFGLEFRVESRHDAPILNKSMS
;
A
#
# COMPACT_ATOMS: atom_id res chain seq x y z
N MET A 1 -1.89 19.46 34.29
CA MET A 1 -1.39 18.25 33.62
C MET A 1 -0.13 18.61 32.84
N PRO A 2 0.82 17.68 32.62
CA PRO A 2 1.90 17.95 31.67
C PRO A 2 1.27 18.31 30.32
N GLY A 3 1.75 19.37 29.66
CA GLY A 3 1.29 19.69 28.30
C GLY A 3 1.50 18.49 27.38
N HIS A 4 0.78 18.43 26.25
CA HIS A 4 0.89 17.42 25.19
C HIS A 4 2.27 17.42 24.50
N ARG A 5 3.34 17.28 25.29
CA ARG A 5 4.73 17.41 24.86
C ARG A 5 5.64 16.48 25.63
N LEU A 6 6.41 15.69 24.89
CA LEU A 6 7.51 14.87 25.39
C LEU A 6 8.84 15.44 24.88
N GLY A 7 9.84 15.51 25.75
CA GLY A 7 11.20 15.93 25.40
C GLY A 7 12.27 14.87 25.69
N GLY A 8 13.47 15.12 25.19
CA GLY A 8 14.68 14.34 25.51
C GLY A 8 14.57 12.86 25.17
N VAL A 9 15.04 12.00 26.07
CA VAL A 9 15.10 10.54 25.86
C VAL A 9 13.71 9.93 25.67
N ARG A 10 12.68 10.44 26.37
CA ARG A 10 11.29 9.93 26.25
C ARG A 10 10.71 10.17 24.86
N ALA A 11 11.00 11.34 24.27
CA ALA A 11 10.59 11.66 22.90
C ALA A 11 11.25 10.73 21.88
N ALA A 12 12.57 10.54 22.00
CA ALA A 12 13.33 9.67 21.11
C ALA A 12 12.88 8.19 21.23
N ALA A 13 12.67 7.70 22.45
CA ALA A 13 12.17 6.35 22.68
C ALA A 13 10.75 6.15 22.12
N THR A 14 9.88 7.14 22.25
CA THR A 14 8.52 7.10 21.69
C THR A 14 8.56 7.01 20.16
N LEU A 15 9.34 7.87 19.50
CA LEU A 15 9.48 7.80 18.04
C LEU A 15 10.09 6.47 17.58
N ALA A 16 11.09 5.96 18.32
CA ALA A 16 11.69 4.67 18.03
C ALA A 16 10.65 3.54 18.16
N ASP A 17 9.83 3.52 19.20
CA ASP A 17 8.78 2.51 19.38
C ASP A 17 7.77 2.49 18.24
N LEU A 18 7.35 3.67 17.77
CA LEU A 18 6.37 3.81 16.70
C LEU A 18 6.95 3.46 15.32
N GLY A 19 8.23 3.75 15.09
CA GLY A 19 8.87 3.58 13.77
C GLY A 19 9.75 2.35 13.60
N PHE A 20 10.18 1.69 14.67
CA PHE A 20 11.25 0.68 14.64
C PHE A 20 11.00 -0.41 13.60
N ALA A 21 9.84 -1.05 13.61
CA ALA A 21 9.52 -2.14 12.69
C ALA A 21 9.54 -1.65 11.23
N GLY A 22 8.95 -0.48 10.95
CA GLY A 22 8.97 0.14 9.62
C GLY A 22 10.37 0.48 9.12
N PHE A 23 11.21 1.09 9.96
CA PHE A 23 12.59 1.44 9.62
C PHE A 23 13.48 0.21 9.43
N ALA A 24 13.37 -0.78 10.32
CA ALA A 24 14.11 -2.04 10.23
C ALA A 24 13.71 -2.82 8.97
N ALA A 25 12.40 -2.94 8.72
CA ALA A 25 11.87 -3.52 7.50
C ALA A 25 12.33 -2.74 6.26
N GLY A 26 12.54 -1.44 6.35
CA GLY A 26 12.78 -0.55 5.22
C GLY A 26 11.47 0.10 4.80
N VAL A 27 11.46 1.44 4.81
CA VAL A 27 10.24 2.26 4.64
C VAL A 27 9.79 2.28 3.18
N ILE A 28 10.74 2.30 2.25
CA ILE A 28 10.49 2.38 0.81
C ILE A 28 10.60 1.02 0.12
N ALA A 29 11.61 0.22 0.48
CA ALA A 29 11.81 -1.13 -0.04
C ALA A 29 12.06 -2.10 1.12
N ARG A 30 11.30 -3.19 1.18
CA ARG A 30 11.33 -4.14 2.30
C ARG A 30 12.56 -5.06 2.24
N ARG A 31 13.28 -5.17 3.36
CA ARG A 31 14.45 -6.03 3.53
C ARG A 31 13.98 -7.46 3.85
N ARG A 32 13.98 -8.32 2.84
CA ARG A 32 13.51 -9.72 2.94
C ARG A 32 14.00 -10.45 4.19
N ARG A 33 15.31 -10.39 4.47
CA ARG A 33 15.93 -11.05 5.65
C ARG A 33 15.44 -10.49 6.99
N MET A 34 15.12 -9.20 7.06
CA MET A 34 14.66 -8.57 8.30
C MET A 34 13.20 -8.91 8.60
N MET A 35 12.36 -9.10 7.57
CA MET A 35 10.94 -9.37 7.77
C MET A 35 10.68 -10.65 8.59
N GLY A 36 11.46 -11.72 8.39
CA GLY A 36 11.35 -12.93 9.22
C GLY A 36 11.80 -12.74 10.68
N ILE A 37 12.65 -11.75 10.98
CA ILE A 37 12.99 -11.40 12.37
C ILE A 37 11.85 -10.60 13.01
N LEU A 38 11.28 -9.64 12.26
CA LEU A 38 10.19 -8.81 12.73
C LEU A 38 8.91 -9.63 12.99
N GLU A 39 8.63 -10.61 12.12
CA GLU A 39 7.53 -11.56 12.32
C GLU A 39 7.74 -12.40 13.57
N ARG A 40 8.92 -13.01 13.76
CA ARG A 40 9.18 -13.83 14.95
C ARG A 40 9.09 -13.05 16.26
N THR A 41 9.37 -11.75 16.24
CA THR A 41 9.29 -10.88 17.42
C THR A 41 7.98 -10.11 17.52
N GLN A 42 7.06 -10.28 16.57
CA GLN A 42 5.81 -9.52 16.47
C GLN A 42 6.04 -8.01 16.68
N ALA A 43 7.04 -7.48 15.96
CA ALA A 43 7.67 -6.19 16.24
C ALA A 43 6.70 -5.00 16.17
N ASP A 44 5.68 -5.08 15.31
CA ASP A 44 4.68 -4.02 15.14
C ASP A 44 3.82 -3.81 16.41
N GLY A 45 3.70 -4.83 17.28
CA GLY A 45 3.02 -4.71 18.56
C GLY A 45 3.63 -3.67 19.50
N ARG A 46 4.89 -3.26 19.28
CA ARG A 46 5.54 -2.16 20.01
C ARG A 46 4.85 -0.82 19.74
N ALA A 47 4.41 -0.58 18.50
CA ALA A 47 3.70 0.64 18.14
C ALA A 47 2.32 0.70 18.81
N VAL A 48 1.56 -0.41 18.80
CA VAL A 48 0.25 -0.51 19.49
C VAL A 48 0.39 -0.18 20.98
N ARG A 49 1.33 -0.84 21.68
CA ARG A 49 1.57 -0.58 23.11
C ARG A 49 2.00 0.86 23.39
N ARG A 50 2.81 1.46 22.50
CA ARG A 50 3.22 2.86 22.64
C ARG A 50 2.04 3.82 22.48
N MET A 51 1.14 3.57 21.52
CA MET A 51 -0.08 4.37 21.35
C MET A 51 -1.00 4.28 22.56
N HIS A 52 -1.16 3.07 23.13
CA HIS A 52 -1.89 2.89 24.40
C HIS A 52 -1.30 3.72 25.53
N ALA A 53 0.02 3.64 25.74
CA ALA A 53 0.69 4.41 26.78
C ALA A 53 0.55 5.93 26.58
N LEU A 54 0.59 6.42 25.34
CA LEU A 54 0.37 7.84 25.05
C LEU A 54 -1.07 8.27 25.39
N ARG A 55 -2.09 7.48 25.04
CA ARG A 55 -3.48 7.78 25.41
C ARG A 55 -3.73 7.68 26.91
N ASP A 56 -3.12 6.70 27.58
CA ASP A 56 -3.24 6.52 29.03
C ASP A 56 -2.61 7.70 29.79
N GLU A 57 -1.55 8.32 29.25
CA GLU A 57 -0.86 9.46 29.88
C GLU A 57 -1.44 10.82 29.50
N PHE A 58 -1.83 11.02 28.24
CA PHE A 58 -2.19 12.32 27.68
C PHE A 58 -3.67 12.45 27.29
N GLY A 59 -4.45 11.38 27.38
CA GLY A 59 -5.86 11.37 26.99
C GLY A 59 -6.07 11.40 25.47
N SER A 60 -7.15 12.07 25.06
CA SER A 60 -7.44 12.39 23.66
C SER A 60 -6.50 13.51 23.17
N GLY A 61 -6.23 13.60 21.87
CA GLY A 61 -5.41 14.66 21.30
C GLY A 61 -3.92 14.32 21.08
N PRO A 62 -3.29 14.95 20.07
CA PRO A 62 -1.97 14.55 19.62
C PRO A 62 -0.83 14.98 20.55
N VAL A 63 0.21 14.16 20.63
CA VAL A 63 1.38 14.40 21.51
C VAL A 63 2.57 14.90 20.69
N GLU A 64 3.12 16.05 21.05
CA GLU A 64 4.31 16.61 20.42
C GLU A 64 5.61 16.02 21.00
N LEU A 65 6.45 15.45 20.14
CA LEU A 65 7.79 14.99 20.45
C LEU A 65 8.79 16.07 20.07
N SER A 66 9.44 16.68 21.07
CA SER A 66 10.53 17.64 20.87
C SER A 66 11.86 16.91 20.71
N LEU A 67 12.35 16.81 19.47
CA LEU A 67 13.63 16.20 19.11
C LEU A 67 14.63 17.27 18.64
N PRO A 68 15.95 17.01 18.68
CA PRO A 68 16.94 17.94 18.14
C PRO A 68 16.67 18.27 16.66
N GLY A 69 16.38 19.53 16.36
CA GLY A 69 16.16 20.03 15.00
C GLY A 69 14.84 19.62 14.32
N ARG A 70 13.93 18.94 15.03
CA ARG A 70 12.61 18.56 14.49
C ARG A 70 11.58 18.33 15.58
N ARG A 71 10.35 18.83 15.36
CA ARG A 71 9.18 18.46 16.15
C ARG A 71 8.37 17.41 15.40
N VAL A 72 7.91 16.38 16.09
CA VAL A 72 7.03 15.34 15.53
C VAL A 72 5.78 15.22 16.38
N VAL A 73 4.62 15.47 15.80
CA VAL A 73 3.31 15.39 16.46
C VAL A 73 2.69 14.04 16.15
N VAL A 74 2.50 13.22 17.19
CA VAL A 74 1.90 11.89 17.07
C VAL A 74 0.40 12.02 17.26
N VAL A 75 -0.37 11.69 16.23
CA VAL A 75 -1.84 11.65 16.33
C VAL A 75 -2.27 10.41 17.09
N THR A 76 -3.02 10.61 18.17
CA THR A 76 -3.49 9.55 19.07
C THR A 76 -4.97 9.25 18.89
N ASP A 77 -5.78 10.23 18.52
CA ASP A 77 -7.23 10.09 18.43
C ASP A 77 -7.71 9.75 17.00
N PRO A 78 -8.65 8.80 16.82
CA PRO A 78 -9.24 8.50 15.52
C PRO A 78 -9.89 9.69 14.79
N ALA A 79 -10.58 10.58 15.49
CA ALA A 79 -11.22 11.74 14.89
C ALA A 79 -10.17 12.72 14.34
N ASP A 80 -9.05 12.88 15.03
CA ASP A 80 -7.93 13.68 14.55
C ASP A 80 -7.26 13.05 13.31
N VAL A 81 -7.20 11.72 13.20
CA VAL A 81 -6.77 11.05 11.95
C VAL A 81 -7.68 11.48 10.80
N GLY A 82 -9.00 11.40 10.99
CA GLY A 82 -9.98 11.83 9.98
C GLY A 82 -9.81 13.29 9.58
N ARG A 83 -9.69 14.20 10.58
CA ARG A 83 -9.47 15.64 10.36
C ARG A 83 -8.20 15.91 9.56
N VAL A 84 -7.06 15.31 9.96
CA VAL A 84 -5.77 15.52 9.30
C VAL A 84 -5.82 15.12 7.83
N LEU A 85 -6.45 13.99 7.53
CA LEU A 85 -6.51 13.49 6.18
C LEU A 85 -7.49 14.29 5.32
N ALA A 86 -8.63 14.71 5.87
CA ALA A 86 -9.63 15.52 5.18
C ALA A 86 -9.13 16.94 4.83
N GLN A 87 -8.29 17.52 5.69
CA GLN A 87 -7.75 18.88 5.53
C GLN A 87 -6.39 18.91 4.81
N ALA A 88 -5.94 17.83 4.18
CA ALA A 88 -4.77 17.90 3.30
C ALA A 88 -5.13 18.67 2.01
N PRO A 89 -4.22 19.45 1.39
CA PRO A 89 -2.81 19.63 1.75
C PRO A 89 -2.53 20.80 2.72
N SER A 90 -3.49 21.65 3.07
CA SER A 90 -3.26 22.72 4.07
C SER A 90 -4.33 22.68 5.17
N PRO A 91 -3.94 22.61 6.46
CA PRO A 91 -2.58 22.83 6.98
C PRO A 91 -1.68 21.58 7.01
N PHE A 92 -2.11 20.44 6.45
CA PHE A 92 -1.40 19.16 6.56
C PHE A 92 -0.83 18.70 5.21
N ASP A 93 0.38 19.16 4.89
CA ASP A 93 0.97 18.92 3.57
C ASP A 93 1.48 17.48 3.44
N PRO A 94 1.05 16.74 2.40
CA PRO A 94 1.55 15.40 2.16
C PRO A 94 3.02 15.35 1.73
N ALA A 95 3.62 16.34 1.10
CA ALA A 95 5.00 16.34 0.60
C ALA A 95 6.05 16.59 1.70
N ASN A 96 5.93 15.87 2.80
CA ASN A 96 6.79 16.02 3.97
C ASN A 96 8.28 15.76 3.66
N ARG A 97 9.17 16.45 4.39
CA ARG A 97 10.64 16.43 4.24
C ARG A 97 11.24 15.03 4.04
N GLU A 98 10.84 14.06 4.85
CA GLU A 98 11.35 12.69 4.83
C GLU A 98 11.00 11.99 3.51
N LYS A 99 9.78 12.17 3.00
CA LYS A 99 9.36 11.63 1.70
C LYS A 99 10.08 12.31 0.54
N ARG A 100 10.26 13.64 0.58
CA ARG A 100 11.02 14.36 -0.45
C ARG A 100 12.46 13.86 -0.56
N ALA A 101 13.14 13.65 0.57
CA ALA A 101 14.50 13.10 0.58
C ALA A 101 14.55 11.69 -0.03
N ALA A 102 13.60 10.82 0.33
CA ALA A 102 13.57 9.43 -0.12
C ALA A 102 13.17 9.29 -1.60
N LEU A 103 12.02 9.84 -1.98
CA LEU A 103 11.41 9.55 -3.28
C LEU A 103 12.11 10.28 -4.44
N ARG A 104 12.87 11.36 -4.18
CA ARG A 104 13.71 12.01 -5.21
C ARG A 104 14.75 11.07 -5.86
N GLN A 105 15.08 9.94 -5.24
CA GLN A 105 15.99 8.94 -5.80
C GLN A 105 15.46 8.28 -7.08
N PHE A 106 14.14 8.21 -7.27
CA PHE A 106 13.53 7.48 -8.41
C PHE A 106 12.29 8.14 -9.00
N GLN A 107 11.75 9.17 -8.35
CA GLN A 107 10.60 9.94 -8.83
C GLN A 107 10.76 11.43 -8.48
N PRO A 108 11.81 12.12 -8.97
CA PRO A 108 12.07 13.51 -8.64
C PRO A 108 10.92 14.47 -9.00
N HIS A 109 10.07 14.08 -9.95
CA HIS A 109 8.89 14.81 -10.37
C HIS A 109 7.57 14.20 -9.86
N GLY A 110 7.62 13.22 -8.95
CA GLY A 110 6.41 12.54 -8.47
C GLY A 110 5.47 13.45 -7.68
N VAL A 111 4.16 13.27 -7.87
CA VAL A 111 3.11 14.03 -7.16
C VAL A 111 3.24 13.96 -5.62
N LEU A 112 3.74 12.85 -5.07
CA LEU A 112 3.89 12.65 -3.62
C LEU A 112 4.91 13.57 -2.94
N ILE A 113 5.79 14.20 -3.73
CA ILE A 113 6.86 15.09 -3.24
C ILE A 113 6.78 16.48 -3.87
N SER A 114 5.69 16.77 -4.57
CA SER A 114 5.41 18.05 -5.19
C SER A 114 4.60 18.93 -4.24
N GLU A 115 4.85 20.24 -4.27
CA GLU A 115 4.23 21.25 -3.40
C GLU A 115 3.65 22.38 -4.26
N GLY A 116 2.62 23.08 -3.79
CA GLY A 116 2.01 24.21 -4.49
C GLY A 116 1.33 23.86 -5.83
N PRO A 117 1.21 24.81 -6.77
CA PRO A 117 0.41 24.64 -8.00
C PRO A 117 0.83 23.43 -8.86
N ILE A 118 2.13 23.15 -8.97
CA ILE A 118 2.63 22.01 -9.77
C ILE A 118 2.15 20.66 -9.22
N ARG A 119 1.86 20.58 -7.91
CA ARG A 119 1.28 19.37 -7.30
C ARG A 119 -0.14 19.14 -7.83
N GLU A 120 -0.93 20.19 -8.00
CA GLU A 120 -2.31 20.11 -8.50
C GLU A 120 -2.31 19.62 -9.96
N GLU A 121 -1.44 20.17 -10.81
CA GLU A 121 -1.27 19.71 -12.19
C GLU A 121 -0.88 18.22 -12.25
N ARG A 122 0.15 17.82 -11.48
CA ARG A 122 0.59 16.41 -11.42
C ARG A 122 -0.47 15.48 -10.85
N ARG A 123 -1.25 15.95 -9.86
CA ARG A 123 -2.37 15.20 -9.29
C ARG A 123 -3.45 14.99 -10.34
N ALA A 124 -3.84 16.03 -11.07
CA ALA A 124 -4.82 15.94 -12.14
C ALA A 124 -4.40 14.96 -13.24
N VAL A 125 -3.11 14.95 -13.62
CA VAL A 125 -2.58 13.98 -14.59
C VAL A 125 -2.71 12.54 -14.08
N ASN A 126 -2.34 12.28 -12.83
CA ASN A 126 -2.51 10.96 -12.23
C ASN A 126 -3.98 10.54 -12.17
N GLU A 127 -4.87 11.43 -11.72
CA GLU A 127 -6.31 11.12 -11.60
C GLU A 127 -6.97 10.87 -12.95
N ALA A 128 -6.57 11.61 -13.98
CA ALA A 128 -7.05 11.42 -15.36
C ALA A 128 -6.55 10.09 -15.95
N ALA A 129 -5.26 9.77 -15.80
CA ALA A 129 -4.68 8.55 -16.34
C ALA A 129 -5.14 7.28 -15.60
N LEU A 130 -5.43 7.38 -14.31
CA LEU A 130 -5.89 6.27 -13.46
C LEU A 130 -7.42 6.21 -13.34
N GLU A 131 -8.13 7.17 -13.93
CA GLU A 131 -9.59 7.38 -13.84
C GLU A 131 -10.12 7.29 -12.40
N THR A 132 -9.51 8.05 -11.49
CA THR A 132 -9.82 8.03 -10.06
C THR A 132 -11.32 8.19 -9.78
N GLY A 133 -11.85 7.34 -8.92
CA GLY A 133 -13.27 7.34 -8.53
C GLY A 133 -14.18 6.57 -9.49
N ARG A 134 -13.68 6.07 -10.62
CA ARG A 134 -14.43 5.13 -11.46
C ARG A 134 -14.31 3.70 -10.90
N PRO A 135 -15.42 2.98 -10.70
CA PRO A 135 -15.37 1.60 -10.22
C PRO A 135 -14.57 0.66 -11.12
N LEU A 136 -14.59 0.92 -12.43
CA LEU A 136 -13.79 0.23 -13.44
C LEU A 136 -13.12 1.24 -14.36
N HIS A 137 -11.83 1.06 -14.58
CA HIS A 137 -11.05 1.80 -15.57
C HIS A 137 -11.47 1.41 -16.98
N ARG A 138 -11.37 2.30 -17.97
CA ARG A 138 -11.62 1.96 -19.39
C ARG A 138 -10.81 0.76 -19.91
N LEU A 139 -9.65 0.48 -19.29
CA LEU A 139 -8.78 -0.66 -19.59
C LEU A 139 -9.16 -1.94 -18.83
N ALA A 140 -10.30 -1.99 -18.13
CA ALA A 140 -10.69 -3.16 -17.33
C ALA A 140 -10.71 -4.46 -18.16
N THR A 141 -11.23 -4.40 -19.40
CA THR A 141 -11.26 -5.56 -20.30
C THR A 141 -9.87 -6.06 -20.71
N PRO A 142 -9.02 -5.25 -21.38
CA PRO A 142 -7.67 -5.72 -21.72
C PRO A 142 -6.83 -6.09 -20.48
N PHE A 143 -7.03 -5.42 -19.34
CA PHE A 143 -6.35 -5.78 -18.10
C PHE A 143 -6.80 -7.13 -17.56
N ALA A 144 -8.10 -7.45 -17.60
CA ALA A 144 -8.60 -8.76 -17.18
C ALA A 144 -8.00 -9.89 -18.05
N GLU A 145 -7.83 -9.68 -19.35
CA GLU A 145 -7.19 -10.65 -20.25
C GLU A 145 -5.72 -10.87 -19.89
N VAL A 146 -4.98 -9.80 -19.64
CA VAL A 146 -3.58 -9.88 -19.18
C VAL A 146 -3.47 -10.57 -17.83
N ILE A 147 -4.37 -10.26 -16.89
CA ILE A 147 -4.42 -10.87 -15.56
C ILE A 147 -4.70 -12.38 -15.67
N ALA A 148 -5.68 -12.78 -16.49
CA ALA A 148 -6.01 -14.19 -16.72
C ALA A 148 -4.83 -14.96 -17.34
N ASP A 149 -4.13 -14.39 -18.33
CA ASP A 149 -2.96 -15.02 -18.95
C ASP A 149 -1.81 -15.20 -17.94
N GLU A 150 -1.47 -14.17 -17.14
CA GLU A 150 -0.41 -14.30 -16.12
C GLU A 150 -0.82 -15.24 -14.97
N ALA A 151 -2.10 -15.22 -14.56
CA ALA A 151 -2.61 -16.14 -13.56
C ALA A 151 -2.51 -17.60 -14.03
N ALA A 152 -2.93 -17.89 -15.26
CA ALA A 152 -2.85 -19.23 -15.85
C ALA A 152 -1.39 -19.73 -15.91
N ARG A 153 -0.44 -18.87 -16.32
CA ARG A 153 1.00 -19.19 -16.35
C ARG A 153 1.56 -19.45 -14.96
N MET A 154 1.21 -18.61 -13.98
CA MET A 154 1.63 -18.77 -12.59
C MET A 154 1.09 -20.08 -12.01
N LEU A 155 -0.19 -20.38 -12.22
CA LEU A 155 -0.83 -21.60 -11.73
C LEU A 155 -0.29 -22.85 -12.41
N ALA A 156 0.02 -22.81 -13.71
CA ALA A 156 0.64 -23.94 -14.40
C ALA A 156 2.03 -24.25 -13.83
N ALA A 157 2.85 -23.22 -13.57
CA ALA A 157 4.16 -23.37 -12.94
C ALA A 157 4.07 -23.84 -11.47
N ALA A 158 3.08 -23.35 -10.73
CA ALA A 158 2.86 -23.77 -9.35
C ALA A 158 2.35 -25.23 -9.28
N SER A 159 1.46 -25.61 -10.19
CA SER A 159 0.91 -26.97 -10.27
C SER A 159 1.97 -28.01 -10.64
N SER A 160 2.93 -27.66 -11.52
CA SER A 160 4.02 -28.57 -11.88
C SER A 160 5.01 -28.83 -10.75
N THR A 161 5.12 -27.91 -9.80
CA THR A 161 5.97 -28.04 -8.60
C THR A 161 5.20 -28.45 -7.35
N GLY A 162 3.86 -28.38 -7.39
CA GLY A 162 2.97 -28.59 -6.24
C GLY A 162 2.97 -27.43 -5.22
N THR A 163 3.68 -26.33 -5.52
CA THR A 163 3.93 -25.24 -4.57
C THR A 163 3.89 -23.87 -5.24
N LEU A 164 3.51 -22.84 -4.47
CA LEU A 164 3.68 -21.44 -4.81
C LEU A 164 4.36 -20.71 -3.64
N ASP A 165 5.61 -20.33 -3.79
CA ASP A 165 6.34 -19.52 -2.82
C ASP A 165 6.31 -18.02 -3.13
N ALA A 166 6.79 -17.20 -2.20
CA ALA A 166 6.83 -15.75 -2.36
C ALA A 166 7.70 -15.29 -3.54
N ALA A 167 8.74 -16.04 -3.94
CA ALA A 167 9.62 -15.67 -5.05
C ALA A 167 8.95 -15.94 -6.41
N GLN A 168 8.30 -17.09 -6.55
CA GLN A 168 7.45 -17.44 -7.70
C GLN A 168 6.32 -16.43 -7.86
N PHE A 169 5.59 -16.12 -6.77
CA PHE A 169 4.54 -15.11 -6.76
C PHE A 169 5.08 -13.73 -7.17
N THR A 170 6.17 -13.27 -6.55
CA THR A 170 6.78 -11.97 -6.86
C THR A 170 7.18 -11.86 -8.33
N THR A 171 7.71 -12.94 -8.91
CA THR A 171 8.12 -12.98 -10.32
C THR A 171 6.91 -12.85 -11.25
N ALA A 172 5.84 -13.61 -11.00
CA ALA A 172 4.59 -13.52 -11.77
C ALA A 172 3.92 -12.15 -11.60
N TRP A 173 3.91 -11.62 -10.38
CA TRP A 173 3.36 -10.30 -10.07
C TRP A 173 4.05 -9.18 -10.86
N TRP A 174 5.39 -9.15 -10.91
CA TRP A 174 6.08 -8.11 -11.67
C TRP A 174 5.97 -8.28 -13.19
N ARG A 175 5.84 -9.51 -13.70
CA ARG A 175 5.46 -9.73 -15.11
C ARG A 175 4.11 -9.11 -15.43
N LEU A 176 3.10 -9.36 -14.58
CA LEU A 176 1.78 -8.73 -14.71
C LEU A 176 1.87 -7.21 -14.66
N VAL A 177 2.47 -6.65 -13.60
CA VAL A 177 2.53 -5.19 -13.40
C VAL A 177 3.20 -4.47 -14.56
N ARG A 178 4.30 -5.01 -15.11
CA ARG A 178 4.95 -4.41 -16.28
C ARG A 178 4.03 -4.39 -17.50
N ARG A 179 3.27 -5.46 -17.74
CA ARG A 179 2.30 -5.50 -18.84
C ARG A 179 1.20 -4.45 -18.68
N LEU A 180 0.64 -4.33 -17.48
CA LEU A 180 -0.44 -3.37 -17.20
C LEU A 180 0.06 -1.92 -17.28
N VAL A 181 1.27 -1.65 -16.77
CA VAL A 181 1.79 -0.28 -16.65
C VAL A 181 2.46 0.18 -17.94
N LEU A 182 3.33 -0.64 -18.53
CA LEU A 182 4.23 -0.24 -19.63
C LEU A 182 3.87 -0.86 -20.98
N GLY A 183 2.99 -1.87 -21.02
CA GLY A 183 2.64 -2.61 -22.22
C GLY A 183 3.15 -4.05 -22.23
N SER A 184 2.56 -4.89 -23.08
CA SER A 184 2.85 -6.33 -23.15
C SER A 184 4.30 -6.64 -23.52
N SER A 185 4.96 -5.78 -24.29
CA SER A 185 6.39 -5.87 -24.62
C SER A 185 7.31 -5.85 -23.39
N ALA A 186 6.89 -5.20 -22.29
CA ALA A 186 7.67 -5.09 -21.06
C ALA A 186 7.62 -6.36 -20.18
N ARG A 187 6.88 -7.40 -20.58
CA ARG A 187 6.65 -8.61 -19.76
C ARG A 187 7.93 -9.21 -19.19
N GLU A 188 8.96 -9.38 -20.02
CA GLU A 188 10.24 -10.01 -19.65
C GLU A 188 11.36 -9.01 -19.34
N ASP A 189 11.07 -7.70 -19.31
CA ASP A 189 12.04 -6.68 -18.91
C ASP A 189 12.22 -6.70 -17.38
N HIS A 190 13.07 -7.59 -16.88
CA HIS A 190 13.42 -7.66 -15.45
C HIS A 190 14.24 -6.47 -14.99
N ASP A 191 15.07 -5.93 -15.88
CA ASP A 191 16.00 -4.84 -15.60
C ASP A 191 15.28 -3.56 -15.14
N ILE A 192 14.15 -3.19 -15.75
CA ILE A 192 13.43 -1.96 -15.37
C ILE A 192 12.92 -2.00 -13.91
N THR A 193 12.37 -3.13 -13.48
CA THR A 193 11.88 -3.32 -12.10
C THR A 193 13.03 -3.53 -11.11
N ASP A 194 14.12 -4.16 -11.54
CA ASP A 194 15.32 -4.35 -10.71
C ASP A 194 16.06 -3.03 -10.46
N ARG A 195 16.18 -2.17 -11.48
CA ARG A 195 16.70 -0.80 -11.34
C ARG A 195 15.84 0.01 -10.37
N LEU A 196 14.51 -0.03 -10.51
CA LEU A 196 13.60 0.62 -9.59
C LEU A 196 13.80 0.10 -8.15
N TRP A 197 13.92 -1.22 -7.97
CA TRP A 197 14.19 -1.82 -6.66
C TRP A 197 15.51 -1.33 -6.04
N GLN A 198 16.57 -1.22 -6.83
CA GLN A 198 17.88 -0.70 -6.37
C GLN A 198 17.77 0.77 -5.92
N LEU A 199 17.11 1.62 -6.71
CA LEU A 199 16.89 3.03 -6.35
C LEU A 199 16.04 3.17 -5.08
N ARG A 200 14.96 2.39 -4.97
CA ARG A 200 14.11 2.33 -3.77
C ARG A 200 14.86 1.80 -2.54
N SER A 201 15.74 0.83 -2.72
CA SER A 201 16.59 0.30 -1.65
C SER A 201 17.58 1.35 -1.16
N ALA A 202 18.13 2.17 -2.05
CA ALA A 202 18.95 3.33 -1.68
C ALA A 202 18.13 4.43 -0.99
N ALA A 203 16.87 4.64 -1.41
CA ALA A 203 15.95 5.60 -0.80
C ALA A 203 15.64 5.34 0.68
N ASN A 204 15.77 4.10 1.17
CA ASN A 204 15.71 3.79 2.61
C ASN A 204 16.80 4.51 3.44
N TRP A 205 17.84 5.03 2.78
CA TRP A 205 19.00 5.68 3.39
C TRP A 205 19.17 7.13 2.93
N SER A 206 18.06 7.80 2.57
CA SER A 206 18.05 9.11 1.88
C SER A 206 18.75 10.29 2.57
N PHE A 207 19.06 10.19 3.85
CA PHE A 207 19.87 11.16 4.59
C PHE A 207 21.32 10.72 4.83
N LEU A 208 21.65 9.47 4.48
CA LEU A 208 22.94 8.84 4.75
C LEU A 208 23.69 8.48 3.45
N VAL A 209 23.00 8.43 2.32
CA VAL A 209 23.56 8.06 1.01
C VAL A 209 23.19 9.12 -0.03
N PRO A 210 24.13 9.56 -0.89
CA PRO A 210 23.82 10.52 -1.95
C PRO A 210 22.83 9.95 -2.98
N GLN A 211 22.28 10.85 -3.80
CA GLN A 211 21.40 10.45 -4.89
C GLN A 211 22.16 9.67 -5.96
N ARG A 212 21.60 8.53 -6.39
CA ARG A 212 22.15 7.71 -7.48
C ARG A 212 21.75 8.27 -8.84
N ARG A 213 22.20 9.50 -9.15
CA ARG A 213 21.77 10.30 -10.32
C ARG A 213 21.82 9.51 -11.62
N ARG A 214 22.98 8.94 -11.97
CA ARG A 214 23.15 8.14 -13.19
C ARG A 214 22.15 6.97 -13.29
N SER A 215 22.00 6.18 -12.23
CA SER A 215 21.05 5.07 -12.23
C SER A 215 19.59 5.55 -12.32
N GLY A 216 19.29 6.71 -11.73
CA GLY A 216 17.97 7.35 -11.83
C GLY A 216 17.67 7.90 -13.23
N GLU A 217 18.67 8.46 -13.90
CA GLU A 217 18.61 8.92 -15.30
C GLU A 217 18.39 7.74 -16.24
N GLU A 218 19.20 6.69 -16.15
CA GLU A 218 19.06 5.49 -17.00
C GLU A 218 17.68 4.80 -16.80
N PHE A 219 17.16 4.80 -15.57
CA PHE A 219 15.81 4.31 -15.27
C PHE A 219 14.74 5.20 -15.93
N SER A 220 14.83 6.52 -15.77
CA SER A 220 13.92 7.48 -16.41
C SER A 220 13.94 7.36 -17.92
N GLU A 221 15.13 7.31 -18.54
CA GLU A 221 15.31 7.12 -20.00
C GLU A 221 14.60 5.86 -20.51
N SER A 222 14.60 4.79 -19.71
CA SER A 222 13.88 3.56 -20.07
C SER A 222 12.37 3.76 -20.09
N LEU A 223 11.83 4.54 -19.15
CA LEU A 223 10.40 4.90 -19.14
C LEU A 223 10.01 5.80 -20.30
N TYR A 224 10.86 6.78 -20.67
CA TYR A 224 10.60 7.62 -21.84
C TYR A 224 10.63 6.81 -23.15
N ARG A 225 11.52 5.82 -23.29
CA ARG A 225 11.51 4.90 -24.44
C ARG A 225 10.22 4.08 -24.53
N TYR A 226 9.69 3.61 -23.40
CA TYR A 226 8.37 2.98 -23.39
C TYR A 226 7.27 3.97 -23.76
N ALA A 227 7.38 5.25 -23.37
CA ALA A 227 6.38 6.27 -23.68
C ALA A 227 6.34 6.62 -25.19
N GLU A 228 7.48 6.61 -25.87
CA GLU A 228 7.57 6.83 -27.33
C GLU A 228 6.81 5.78 -28.16
N SER A 229 6.64 4.58 -27.62
CA SER A 229 5.97 3.44 -28.27
C SER A 229 4.88 2.84 -27.38
N ALA A 230 4.22 3.70 -26.59
CA ALA A 230 3.26 3.27 -25.58
C ALA A 230 2.13 2.43 -26.21
N GLU A 231 1.97 1.20 -25.73
CA GLU A 231 0.88 0.33 -26.16
C GLU A 231 -0.46 0.89 -25.62
N LYS A 232 -1.46 1.05 -26.50
CA LYS A 232 -2.77 1.64 -26.18
C LYS A 232 -3.47 1.00 -24.96
N ASP A 233 -3.27 -0.31 -24.78
CA ASP A 233 -3.93 -1.10 -23.74
C ASP A 233 -3.08 -1.19 -22.46
N SER A 234 -2.31 -0.14 -22.15
CA SER A 234 -1.49 0.02 -20.94
C SER A 234 -1.77 1.34 -20.23
N LEU A 235 -1.40 1.45 -18.95
CA LEU A 235 -1.52 2.74 -18.24
C LEU A 235 -0.65 3.83 -18.86
N LEU A 236 0.51 3.47 -19.40
CA LEU A 236 1.35 4.41 -20.12
C LEU A 236 0.67 4.88 -21.41
N GLY A 237 -0.01 3.99 -22.13
CA GLY A 237 -0.88 4.35 -23.26
C GLY A 237 -1.96 5.35 -22.84
N ALA A 238 -2.72 5.03 -21.78
CA ALA A 238 -3.74 5.93 -21.24
C ALA A 238 -3.18 7.29 -20.79
N LEU A 239 -1.95 7.31 -20.27
CA LEU A 239 -1.26 8.54 -19.87
C LEU A 239 -0.92 9.44 -21.06
N THR A 240 -0.54 8.87 -22.21
CA THR A 240 -0.20 9.67 -23.41
C THR A 240 -1.41 10.42 -23.98
N GLU A 241 -2.63 9.99 -23.65
CA GLU A 241 -3.87 10.67 -24.03
C GLU A 241 -4.25 11.82 -23.09
N VAL A 242 -3.60 11.94 -21.93
CA VAL A 242 -3.87 13.01 -20.96
C VAL A 242 -3.18 14.29 -21.41
N SER A 243 -3.96 15.35 -21.63
CA SER A 243 -3.41 16.67 -21.91
C SER A 243 -2.69 17.22 -20.67
N ALA A 244 -1.39 17.50 -20.80
CA ALA A 244 -0.57 18.02 -19.72
C ALA A 244 0.49 19.00 -20.25
N SER A 245 0.85 19.97 -19.41
CA SER A 245 1.98 20.86 -19.70
C SER A 245 3.30 20.07 -19.65
N GLY A 246 4.30 20.46 -20.44
CA GLY A 246 5.63 19.83 -20.38
C GLY A 246 6.28 19.92 -18.99
N ALA A 247 5.97 20.98 -18.21
CA ALA A 247 6.44 21.15 -16.84
C ALA A 247 5.87 20.11 -15.86
N THR A 248 4.71 19.53 -16.17
CA THR A 248 4.06 18.51 -15.33
C THR A 248 4.87 17.20 -15.32
N ASP A 249 5.54 16.89 -16.43
CA ASP A 249 6.23 15.63 -16.69
C ASP A 249 5.35 14.40 -16.40
N PRO A 250 4.40 14.07 -17.30
CA PRO A 250 3.50 12.93 -17.12
C PRO A 250 4.25 11.60 -16.93
N VAL A 251 5.24 11.31 -17.79
CA VAL A 251 6.03 10.07 -17.72
C VAL A 251 6.78 9.98 -16.38
N GLY A 252 7.24 11.11 -15.84
CA GLY A 252 7.82 11.20 -14.50
C GLY A 252 6.89 10.78 -13.34
N GLN A 253 5.59 10.56 -13.59
CA GLN A 253 4.66 10.00 -12.61
C GLN A 253 4.66 8.46 -12.60
N VAL A 254 5.04 7.80 -13.70
CA VAL A 254 5.03 6.33 -13.84
C VAL A 254 5.85 5.59 -12.77
N PRO A 255 7.02 6.08 -12.31
CA PRO A 255 7.74 5.44 -11.21
C PRO A 255 6.90 5.31 -9.93
N HIS A 256 5.98 6.25 -9.68
CA HIS A 256 5.08 6.21 -8.54
C HIS A 256 4.12 5.01 -8.64
N TRP A 257 3.60 4.73 -9.85
CA TRP A 257 2.67 3.62 -10.10
C TRP A 257 3.36 2.27 -9.92
N LEU A 258 4.54 2.09 -10.52
CA LEU A 258 5.35 0.88 -10.35
C LEU A 258 5.69 0.66 -8.87
N PHE A 259 6.09 1.72 -8.16
CA PHE A 259 6.31 1.67 -6.72
C PHE A 259 5.06 1.24 -5.93
N ALA A 260 3.89 1.80 -6.25
CA ALA A 260 2.64 1.49 -5.57
C ALA A 260 2.19 0.03 -5.78
N PHE A 261 2.44 -0.55 -6.96
CA PHE A 261 2.10 -1.94 -7.22
C PHE A 261 2.91 -2.96 -6.39
N ASP A 262 4.08 -2.59 -5.85
CA ASP A 262 4.79 -3.46 -4.89
C ASP A 262 3.96 -3.68 -3.61
N ALA A 263 3.35 -2.62 -3.09
CA ALA A 263 2.44 -2.70 -1.95
C ALA A 263 1.19 -3.54 -2.26
N ALA A 264 0.66 -3.45 -3.47
CA ALA A 264 -0.48 -4.25 -3.91
C ALA A 264 -0.16 -5.76 -3.97
N GLY A 265 1.03 -6.14 -4.42
CA GLY A 265 1.48 -7.54 -4.40
C GLY A 265 1.62 -8.09 -2.96
N MET A 266 2.12 -7.28 -2.03
CA MET A 266 2.15 -7.63 -0.60
C MET A 266 0.73 -7.86 -0.04
N ALA A 267 -0.22 -6.98 -0.38
CA ALA A 267 -1.61 -7.11 0.06
C ALA A 267 -2.28 -8.36 -0.50
N LEU A 268 -2.08 -8.65 -1.79
CA LEU A 268 -2.65 -9.81 -2.46
C LEU A 268 -2.12 -11.12 -1.89
N SER A 269 -0.81 -11.28 -1.76
CA SER A 269 -0.22 -12.52 -1.18
C SER A 269 -0.73 -12.81 0.24
N ARG A 270 -0.92 -11.77 1.05
CA ARG A 270 -1.52 -11.88 2.40
C ARG A 270 -3.02 -12.21 2.34
N ALA A 271 -3.76 -11.67 1.39
CA ALA A 271 -5.16 -12.04 1.18
C ALA A 271 -5.32 -13.52 0.78
N VAL A 272 -4.41 -14.04 -0.05
CA VAL A 272 -4.35 -15.48 -0.37
C VAL A 272 -4.10 -16.31 0.90
N ALA A 273 -3.16 -15.89 1.76
CA ALA A 273 -2.89 -16.55 3.04
C ALA A 273 -4.10 -16.56 4.00
N LEU A 274 -4.82 -15.45 4.08
CA LEU A 274 -6.06 -15.35 4.84
C LEU A 274 -7.12 -16.31 4.30
N LEU A 275 -7.41 -16.29 3.00
CA LEU A 275 -8.42 -17.19 2.40
C LEU A 275 -8.00 -18.67 2.43
N ALA A 276 -6.70 -18.98 2.39
CA ALA A 276 -6.21 -20.35 2.58
C ALA A 276 -6.57 -20.90 3.98
N THR A 277 -6.68 -20.04 4.98
CA THR A 277 -6.88 -20.40 6.40
C THR A 277 -8.28 -20.10 6.95
N HIS A 278 -9.12 -19.40 6.18
CA HIS A 278 -10.48 -18.98 6.58
C HIS A 278 -11.53 -19.59 5.63
N PRO A 279 -12.04 -20.82 5.91
CA PRO A 279 -12.90 -21.57 5.00
C PRO A 279 -14.18 -20.89 4.55
N ASP A 280 -14.88 -20.20 5.46
CA ASP A 280 -16.16 -19.56 5.15
C ASP A 280 -15.97 -18.36 4.23
N GLN A 281 -14.98 -17.53 4.54
CA GLN A 281 -14.58 -16.39 3.71
C GLN A 281 -14.04 -16.86 2.35
N ARG A 282 -13.30 -17.97 2.31
CA ARG A 282 -12.87 -18.58 1.05
C ARG A 282 -14.06 -19.06 0.22
N ALA A 283 -15.07 -19.66 0.83
CA ALA A 283 -16.25 -20.12 0.12
C ALA A 283 -17.00 -18.94 -0.53
N ALA A 284 -17.18 -17.84 0.22
CA ALA A 284 -17.77 -16.61 -0.32
C ALA A 284 -16.93 -15.99 -1.45
N ALA A 285 -15.62 -15.92 -1.30
CA ALA A 285 -14.69 -15.40 -2.31
C ALA A 285 -14.69 -16.26 -3.59
N VAL A 286 -14.69 -17.59 -3.46
CA VAL A 286 -14.79 -18.53 -4.60
C VAL A 286 -16.14 -18.37 -5.30
N ALA A 287 -17.24 -18.27 -4.54
CA ALA A 287 -18.56 -18.08 -5.11
C ALA A 287 -18.61 -16.78 -5.93
N GLU A 288 -18.15 -15.65 -5.40
CA GLU A 288 -18.09 -14.40 -6.16
C GLU A 288 -17.23 -14.53 -7.42
N ALA A 289 -16.04 -15.14 -7.31
CA ALA A 289 -15.14 -15.34 -8.45
C ALA A 289 -15.79 -16.16 -9.57
N GLN A 290 -16.58 -17.18 -9.25
CA GLN A 290 -17.23 -18.06 -10.23
C GLN A 290 -18.36 -17.39 -11.01
N HIS A 291 -19.05 -16.40 -10.42
CA HIS A 291 -20.14 -15.68 -11.09
C HIS A 291 -19.65 -14.62 -12.07
N ALA A 292 -18.39 -14.19 -11.98
CA ALA A 292 -17.82 -13.17 -12.84
C ALA A 292 -17.40 -13.75 -14.21
N THR A 293 -18.26 -13.62 -15.21
CA THR A 293 -18.01 -14.05 -16.60
C THR A 293 -17.47 -12.94 -17.50
N THR A 294 -17.48 -11.70 -17.02
CA THR A 294 -16.91 -10.52 -17.68
C THR A 294 -16.16 -9.67 -16.66
N PRO A 295 -15.26 -8.77 -17.09
CA PRO A 295 -14.61 -7.82 -16.20
C PRO A 295 -15.64 -7.02 -15.40
N ALA A 296 -15.65 -7.20 -14.10
CA ALA A 296 -16.57 -6.57 -13.17
C ALA A 296 -15.85 -6.21 -11.87
N THR A 297 -16.46 -5.35 -11.06
CA THR A 297 -16.03 -5.20 -9.68
C THR A 297 -16.35 -6.48 -8.91
N LEU A 298 -15.44 -6.93 -8.06
CA LEU A 298 -15.61 -8.09 -7.19
C LEU A 298 -15.61 -7.61 -5.73
N PRO A 299 -16.73 -7.07 -5.20
CA PRO A 299 -16.77 -6.41 -3.90
C PRO A 299 -16.17 -7.23 -2.76
N TYR A 300 -16.51 -8.52 -2.66
CA TYR A 300 -16.04 -9.38 -1.57
C TYR A 300 -14.53 -9.66 -1.67
N LEU A 301 -14.02 -9.94 -2.87
CA LEU A 301 -12.59 -10.10 -3.12
C LEU A 301 -11.82 -8.79 -2.87
N ARG A 302 -12.39 -7.63 -3.24
CA ARG A 302 -11.83 -6.30 -2.90
C ARG A 302 -11.79 -6.09 -1.38
N ALA A 303 -12.85 -6.49 -0.68
CA ALA A 303 -12.92 -6.43 0.77
C ALA A 303 -11.86 -7.31 1.45
N CYS A 304 -11.60 -8.51 0.91
CA CYS A 304 -10.52 -9.38 1.40
C CYS A 304 -9.12 -8.73 1.26
N VAL A 305 -8.88 -8.02 0.15
CA VAL A 305 -7.63 -7.27 -0.07
C VAL A 305 -7.55 -6.06 0.86
N LEU A 306 -8.63 -5.29 1.03
CA LEU A 306 -8.67 -4.16 1.97
C LEU A 306 -8.39 -4.62 3.40
N GLU A 307 -8.98 -5.74 3.79
CA GLU A 307 -8.83 -6.30 5.12
C GLU A 307 -7.40 -6.82 5.37
N SER A 308 -6.72 -7.36 4.34
CA SER A 308 -5.31 -7.72 4.47
C SER A 308 -4.41 -6.50 4.69
N VAL A 309 -4.76 -5.34 4.09
CA VAL A 309 -4.06 -4.06 4.32
C VAL A 309 -4.42 -3.46 5.68
N ARG A 310 -5.64 -3.66 6.19
CA ARG A 310 -5.99 -3.30 7.57
C ARG A 310 -5.12 -4.05 8.55
N LEU A 311 -5.11 -5.38 8.45
CA LEU A 311 -4.36 -6.27 9.33
C LEU A 311 -2.86 -6.00 9.26
N TRP A 312 -2.31 -5.80 8.06
CA TRP A 312 -0.88 -5.55 7.84
C TRP A 312 -0.63 -4.39 6.88
N PRO A 313 -0.67 -3.14 7.36
CA PRO A 313 -0.52 -1.95 6.52
C PRO A 313 0.78 -1.95 5.72
N THR A 314 0.67 -1.74 4.42
CA THR A 314 1.83 -1.63 3.52
C THR A 314 2.56 -0.30 3.73
N THR A 315 1.81 0.74 4.12
CA THR A 315 2.31 2.04 4.59
C THR A 315 2.00 2.18 6.10
N PRO A 316 2.90 1.76 7.00
CA PRO A 316 2.62 1.68 8.43
C PRO A 316 2.57 3.05 9.11
N LEU A 317 3.25 4.05 8.56
CA LEU A 317 3.29 5.43 9.05
C LEU A 317 2.88 6.39 7.94
N ILE A 318 1.90 7.23 8.21
CA ILE A 318 1.47 8.31 7.31
C ILE A 318 2.02 9.63 7.88
N LEU A 319 2.86 10.30 7.08
CA LEU A 319 3.49 11.57 7.47
C LEU A 319 2.84 12.75 6.75
N ARG A 320 2.73 13.87 7.47
CA ARG A 320 2.37 15.21 6.98
C ARG A 320 3.35 16.25 7.54
N ASP A 321 3.50 17.39 6.88
CA ASP A 321 4.10 18.58 7.48
C ASP A 321 2.98 19.57 7.86
N VAL A 322 3.06 20.14 9.05
CA VAL A 322 2.14 21.18 9.52
C VAL A 322 2.62 22.51 8.92
N THR A 323 1.84 23.11 8.02
CA THR A 323 2.23 24.33 7.29
C THR A 323 1.78 25.61 7.98
N GLU A 324 0.81 25.50 8.89
CA GLU A 324 0.21 26.63 9.62
C GLU A 324 0.00 26.23 11.09
N ASP A 325 0.04 27.21 12.00
CA ASP A 325 -0.24 26.99 13.41
C ASP A 325 -1.62 26.33 13.58
N THR A 326 -1.64 25.13 14.15
CA THR A 326 -2.81 24.26 14.16
C THR A 326 -3.29 24.06 15.59
N ALA A 327 -4.54 24.47 15.85
CA ALA A 327 -5.19 24.24 17.13
C ALA A 327 -5.74 22.81 17.24
N TRP A 328 -5.49 22.21 18.38
CA TRP A 328 -6.00 20.91 18.83
C TRP A 328 -6.82 21.09 20.10
N ARG A 329 -7.69 20.12 20.37
CA ARG A 329 -8.50 20.06 21.57
C ARG A 329 -8.55 18.63 22.04
N ASP A 330 -8.26 18.43 23.32
CA ASP A 330 -8.60 17.20 24.03
C ASP A 330 -9.87 17.42 24.87
N ASP A 331 -10.20 16.48 25.74
CA ASP A 331 -11.36 16.57 26.61
C ASP A 331 -11.31 17.74 27.62
N GLU A 332 -10.12 18.27 27.94
CA GLU A 332 -9.88 19.20 29.06
C GLU A 332 -9.25 20.56 28.66
N GLN A 333 -8.53 20.64 27.55
CA GLN A 333 -7.69 21.77 27.15
C GLN A 333 -7.59 21.95 25.63
N ARG A 334 -7.24 23.18 25.23
CA ARG A 334 -6.85 23.52 23.86
C ARG A 334 -5.36 23.78 23.82
N PHE A 335 -4.70 23.32 22.78
CA PHE A 335 -3.28 23.58 22.56
C PHE A 335 -3.00 23.78 21.07
N THR A 336 -1.84 24.37 20.77
CA THR A 336 -1.44 24.69 19.39
C THR A 336 -0.15 23.97 19.04
N THR A 337 -0.13 23.30 17.89
CA THR A 337 1.10 22.89 17.23
C THR A 337 1.55 24.01 16.31
N GLU A 338 2.78 24.48 16.48
CA GLU A 338 3.38 25.47 15.60
C GLU A 338 3.68 24.88 14.21
N ALA A 339 3.61 25.72 13.18
CA ALA A 339 4.07 25.38 11.84
C ALA A 339 5.50 24.81 11.82
N GLY A 340 5.79 23.98 10.82
CA GLY A 340 7.09 23.32 10.61
C GLY A 340 7.29 21.99 11.38
N ALA A 341 6.32 21.57 12.19
CA ALA A 341 6.31 20.23 12.78
C ALA A 341 5.96 19.16 11.73
N ALA A 342 6.54 17.96 11.86
CA ALA A 342 6.01 16.78 11.18
C ALA A 342 4.82 16.24 11.97
N LEU A 343 3.80 15.72 11.31
CA LEU A 343 2.70 15.00 11.92
C LEU A 343 2.77 13.53 11.49
N LEU A 344 2.58 12.62 12.44
CA LEU A 344 2.69 11.18 12.28
C LEU A 344 1.39 10.50 12.69
N ILE A 345 0.80 9.75 11.76
CA ILE A 345 -0.29 8.81 12.00
C ILE A 345 0.27 7.39 11.90
N ALA A 346 0.20 6.62 12.99
CA ALA A 346 0.67 5.25 13.03
C ALA A 346 -0.45 4.28 12.61
N ALA A 347 -0.66 4.12 11.30
CA ALA A 347 -1.69 3.22 10.75
C ALA A 347 -1.57 1.79 11.29
N VAL A 348 -0.34 1.29 11.44
CA VAL A 348 -0.06 -0.03 12.03
C VAL A 348 -0.60 -0.18 13.46
N ALA A 349 -0.63 0.90 14.23
CA ALA A 349 -1.18 0.88 15.58
C ALA A 349 -2.70 1.06 15.55
N PHE A 350 -3.21 2.04 14.80
CA PHE A 350 -4.65 2.31 14.72
C PHE A 350 -5.47 1.15 14.15
N HIS A 351 -4.98 0.48 13.10
CA HIS A 351 -5.70 -0.62 12.47
C HIS A 351 -5.72 -1.90 13.30
N ARG A 352 -4.85 -2.00 14.31
CA ARG A 352 -4.61 -3.18 15.16
C ARG A 352 -4.80 -2.85 16.65
N ASP A 353 -5.65 -1.87 16.94
CA ASP A 353 -5.91 -1.44 18.30
C ASP A 353 -7.17 -2.11 18.88
N PRO A 354 -7.04 -3.11 19.78
CA PRO A 354 -8.18 -3.78 20.37
C PRO A 354 -9.00 -2.89 21.34
N ARG A 355 -8.47 -1.73 21.76
CA ARG A 355 -9.24 -0.76 22.56
C ARG A 355 -10.16 0.10 21.69
N LEU A 356 -9.91 0.17 20.39
CA LEU A 356 -10.70 0.96 19.43
C LEU A 356 -11.52 0.10 18.47
N LEU A 357 -11.04 -1.11 18.17
CA LEU A 357 -11.62 -2.03 17.21
C LEU A 357 -11.89 -3.38 17.89
N PRO A 358 -13.15 -3.79 18.07
CA PRO A 358 -13.45 -5.09 18.68
C PRO A 358 -12.97 -6.28 17.83
N PHE A 359 -12.73 -6.05 16.53
CA PHE A 359 -12.24 -7.01 15.54
C PHE A 359 -10.77 -6.73 15.14
N ALA A 360 -10.00 -6.01 15.96
CA ALA A 360 -8.65 -5.55 15.63
C ALA A 360 -7.76 -6.66 15.05
N ASP A 361 -7.91 -7.88 15.58
CA ASP A 361 -7.07 -9.01 15.27
C ASP A 361 -7.75 -10.10 14.42
N ASP A 362 -8.99 -9.87 13.97
CA ASP A 362 -9.79 -10.85 13.22
C ASP A 362 -9.86 -10.51 11.73
N PHE A 363 -10.01 -11.53 10.86
CA PHE A 363 -10.25 -11.31 9.44
C PHE A 363 -11.74 -11.11 9.17
N VAL A 364 -12.18 -9.85 9.01
CA VAL A 364 -13.61 -9.49 8.89
C VAL A 364 -13.91 -8.67 7.62
N PRO A 365 -13.77 -9.24 6.40
CA PRO A 365 -13.98 -8.51 5.15
C PRO A 365 -15.35 -7.81 5.05
N ASP A 366 -16.39 -8.32 5.72
CA ASP A 366 -17.74 -7.77 5.65
C ASP A 366 -17.85 -6.30 6.09
N ILE A 367 -16.94 -5.80 6.94
CA ILE A 367 -16.94 -4.39 7.39
C ILE A 367 -16.82 -3.41 6.21
N TRP A 368 -16.21 -3.85 5.10
CA TRP A 368 -16.01 -3.04 3.90
C TRP A 368 -17.23 -3.02 2.99
N LEU A 369 -18.19 -3.94 3.21
CA LEU A 369 -19.39 -4.13 2.39
C LEU A 369 -20.62 -3.55 3.05
N ASP A 370 -20.77 -3.76 4.36
CA ASP A 370 -21.93 -3.32 5.14
C ASP A 370 -21.84 -1.86 5.63
N GLY A 371 -20.72 -1.19 5.34
CA GLY A 371 -20.49 0.21 5.64
C GLY A 371 -19.84 0.47 7.00
N ARG A 372 -19.69 -0.53 7.88
CA ARG A 372 -19.09 -0.35 9.22
C ARG A 372 -17.68 0.23 9.16
N ALA A 373 -16.89 -0.08 8.13
CA ALA A 373 -15.54 0.49 7.99
C ALA A 373 -15.53 2.03 7.93
N LYS A 374 -16.63 2.66 7.46
CA LYS A 374 -16.75 4.12 7.38
C LYS A 374 -16.90 4.80 8.74
N ASP A 375 -17.34 4.06 9.76
CA ASP A 375 -17.48 4.55 11.12
C ASP A 375 -16.12 4.67 11.85
N TYR A 376 -15.05 4.15 11.23
CA TYR A 376 -13.68 4.17 11.77
C TYR A 376 -12.77 5.05 10.91
N PRO A 377 -12.68 6.37 11.16
CA PRO A 377 -11.88 7.30 10.36
C PRO A 377 -10.38 6.98 10.33
N GLN A 378 -9.91 6.16 11.28
CA GLN A 378 -8.54 5.67 11.37
C GLN A 378 -8.25 4.46 10.48
N LEU A 379 -9.25 3.83 9.86
CA LEU A 379 -9.05 2.72 8.92
C LEU A 379 -8.79 3.27 7.51
N VAL A 380 -7.51 3.42 7.18
CA VAL A 380 -7.05 4.18 6.00
C VAL A 380 -6.11 3.36 5.10
N PRO A 381 -6.53 2.19 4.58
CA PRO A 381 -5.68 1.32 3.78
C PRO A 381 -5.09 2.00 2.52
N PHE A 382 -5.77 3.04 2.02
CA PHE A 382 -5.35 3.84 0.86
C PHE A 382 -5.19 5.34 1.20
N SER A 383 -4.94 5.68 2.47
CA SER A 383 -5.09 7.06 3.00
C SER A 383 -6.54 7.56 2.83
N ALA A 384 -6.80 8.84 3.10
CA ALA A 384 -8.10 9.48 2.85
C ALA A 384 -7.93 10.96 2.44
N GLY A 385 -9.05 11.60 2.10
CA GLY A 385 -9.14 13.02 1.73
C GLY A 385 -8.43 13.37 0.41
N PRO A 386 -8.05 14.64 0.18
CA PRO A 386 -7.42 15.10 -1.08
C PRO A 386 -6.04 14.48 -1.36
N ALA A 387 -5.46 13.80 -0.37
CA ALA A 387 -4.22 13.04 -0.49
C ALA A 387 -4.45 11.51 -0.54
N ALA A 388 -5.70 11.03 -0.70
CA ALA A 388 -6.01 9.62 -0.92
C ALA A 388 -5.33 9.10 -2.20
N CYS A 389 -5.07 7.79 -2.23
CA CYS A 389 -4.48 7.10 -3.38
C CYS A 389 -5.36 7.28 -4.63
N PRO A 390 -4.88 7.90 -5.72
CA PRO A 390 -5.66 8.06 -6.94
C PRO A 390 -5.92 6.73 -7.65
N GLY A 391 -5.06 5.73 -7.45
CA GLY A 391 -5.18 4.41 -8.08
C GLY A 391 -5.97 3.38 -7.27
N GLN A 392 -6.69 3.77 -6.21
CA GLN A 392 -7.37 2.82 -5.31
C GLN A 392 -8.28 1.86 -6.07
N ASP A 393 -9.17 2.36 -6.93
CA ASP A 393 -10.12 1.52 -7.66
C ASP A 393 -9.44 0.59 -8.66
N LEU A 394 -8.43 1.09 -9.37
CA LEU A 394 -7.63 0.32 -10.30
C LEU A 394 -6.85 -0.80 -9.60
N VAL A 395 -6.15 -0.48 -8.51
CA VAL A 395 -5.35 -1.45 -7.75
C VAL A 395 -6.25 -2.54 -7.17
N LEU A 396 -7.40 -2.16 -6.62
CA LEU A 396 -8.38 -3.11 -6.11
C LEU A 396 -8.98 -3.96 -7.22
N PHE A 397 -9.24 -3.40 -8.42
CA PHE A 397 -9.62 -4.20 -9.59
C PHE A 397 -8.54 -5.22 -9.95
N VAL A 398 -7.28 -4.80 -10.13
CA VAL A 398 -6.19 -5.70 -10.52
C VAL A 398 -5.98 -6.81 -9.49
N THR A 399 -5.93 -6.47 -8.20
CA THR A 399 -5.69 -7.45 -7.12
C THR A 399 -6.86 -8.40 -6.91
N SER A 400 -8.10 -7.90 -6.92
CA SER A 400 -9.29 -8.76 -6.76
C SER A 400 -9.53 -9.67 -7.96
N THR A 401 -9.30 -9.18 -9.19
CA THR A 401 -9.39 -10.00 -10.40
C THR A 401 -8.34 -11.10 -10.38
N LEU A 402 -7.06 -10.79 -10.08
CA LEU A 402 -6.02 -11.82 -9.97
C LEU A 402 -6.33 -12.82 -8.83
N LEU A 403 -6.83 -12.35 -7.69
CA LEU A 403 -7.25 -13.23 -6.60
C LEU A 403 -8.38 -14.18 -7.06
N GLY A 404 -9.35 -13.67 -7.81
CA GLY A 404 -10.42 -14.46 -8.42
C GLY A 404 -9.90 -15.53 -9.38
N GLU A 405 -8.99 -15.17 -10.29
CA GLU A 405 -8.33 -16.12 -11.20
C GLU A 405 -7.60 -17.22 -10.43
N MET A 406 -6.85 -16.86 -9.39
CA MET A 406 -6.12 -17.81 -8.54
C MET A 406 -7.08 -18.80 -7.86
N LEU A 407 -8.17 -18.32 -7.26
CA LEU A 407 -9.16 -19.14 -6.54
C LEU A 407 -10.02 -20.04 -7.46
N ARG A 408 -10.22 -19.62 -8.72
CA ARG A 408 -10.87 -20.44 -9.75
C ARG A 408 -9.97 -21.59 -10.18
N GLY A 409 -8.70 -21.31 -10.46
CA GLY A 409 -7.79 -22.32 -11.02
C GLY A 409 -7.17 -23.27 -10.01
N ALA A 410 -7.07 -22.91 -8.73
CA ALA A 410 -6.45 -23.76 -7.72
C ALA A 410 -7.00 -23.57 -6.31
N ARG A 411 -6.77 -24.58 -5.47
CA ARG A 411 -6.87 -24.49 -4.01
C ARG A 411 -5.47 -24.27 -3.44
N PHE A 412 -5.38 -23.37 -2.47
CA PHE A 412 -4.14 -23.06 -1.75
C PHE A 412 -4.26 -23.53 -0.31
N GLU A 413 -3.22 -24.21 0.17
CA GLU A 413 -3.01 -24.50 1.58
C GLU A 413 -1.75 -23.78 2.04
N LEU A 414 -1.87 -22.97 3.10
CA LEU A 414 -0.74 -22.21 3.65
C LEU A 414 0.22 -23.17 4.37
N THR A 415 1.47 -23.26 3.91
CA THR A 415 2.52 -24.13 4.46
C THR A 415 3.68 -23.34 5.08
N SER A 416 3.59 -22.01 5.15
CA SER A 416 4.59 -21.15 5.80
C SER A 416 4.79 -21.49 7.27
N THR A 417 5.95 -21.08 7.82
CA THR A 417 6.31 -21.32 9.23
C THR A 417 5.28 -20.75 10.21
N LEU A 418 4.85 -19.49 9.99
CA LEU A 418 3.79 -18.90 10.77
C LEU A 418 2.44 -19.36 10.20
N ARG A 419 1.59 -19.92 11.07
CA ARG A 419 0.23 -20.33 10.73
C ARG A 419 -0.74 -19.22 11.11
N LEU A 420 -1.73 -19.00 10.24
CA LEU A 420 -2.89 -18.17 10.55
C LEU A 420 -4.01 -19.12 10.96
N ASP A 421 -4.69 -18.79 12.06
CA ASP A 421 -5.77 -19.60 12.62
C ASP A 421 -6.98 -18.70 12.88
N PRO A 422 -8.15 -18.95 12.23
CA PRO A 422 -9.35 -18.15 12.41
C PRO A 422 -9.93 -18.18 13.83
N SER A 423 -9.48 -19.11 14.69
CA SER A 423 -9.94 -19.25 16.08
C SER A 423 -9.09 -18.47 17.10
N THR A 424 -8.00 -17.83 16.65
CA THR A 424 -7.10 -17.07 17.53
C THR A 424 -6.78 -15.69 16.94
N PRO A 425 -6.41 -14.70 17.77
CA PRO A 425 -5.99 -13.38 17.26
C PRO A 425 -4.87 -13.51 16.23
N LEU A 426 -5.05 -12.93 15.04
CA LEU A 426 -4.04 -12.95 13.98
C LEU A 426 -2.78 -12.19 14.44
N PRO A 427 -1.58 -12.55 13.94
CA PRO A 427 -0.35 -11.85 14.30
C PRO A 427 -0.38 -10.38 13.86
N VAL A 428 0.22 -9.50 14.66
CA VAL A 428 0.34 -8.06 14.35
C VAL A 428 1.40 -7.82 13.27
N THR A 429 2.38 -8.72 13.13
CA THR A 429 3.40 -8.67 12.06
C THR A 429 3.36 -9.96 11.23
N LEU A 430 3.23 -9.82 9.91
CA LEU A 430 3.27 -10.93 8.94
C LEU A 430 4.31 -10.68 7.83
N ASN A 431 5.23 -11.63 7.65
CA ASN A 431 6.25 -11.62 6.63
C ASN A 431 5.72 -12.18 5.30
N ASN A 432 5.37 -11.29 4.37
CA ASN A 432 4.91 -11.70 3.04
C ASN A 432 5.98 -12.44 2.21
N PHE A 433 7.27 -12.30 2.52
CA PHE A 433 8.34 -13.03 1.82
C PHE A 433 8.54 -14.45 2.32
N GLY A 434 7.93 -14.82 3.45
CA GLY A 434 7.96 -16.18 4.00
C GLY A 434 6.67 -16.97 3.73
N LEU A 435 5.75 -16.40 2.94
CA LEU A 435 4.53 -17.10 2.56
C LEU A 435 4.84 -18.18 1.53
N GLU A 436 4.36 -19.38 1.82
CA GLU A 436 4.51 -20.58 1.01
C GLU A 436 3.17 -21.31 0.99
N PHE A 437 2.80 -21.81 -0.17
CA PHE A 437 1.55 -22.51 -0.38
C PHE A 437 1.78 -23.86 -1.04
N ARG A 438 1.07 -24.89 -0.59
CA ARG A 438 0.79 -26.07 -1.42
C ARG A 438 -0.37 -25.74 -2.36
N VAL A 439 -0.25 -26.17 -3.60
CA VAL A 439 -1.21 -25.85 -4.66
C VAL A 439 -1.83 -27.13 -5.21
N GLU A 440 -3.16 -27.19 -5.19
CA GLU A 440 -3.96 -28.27 -5.77
C GLU A 440 -4.79 -27.71 -6.92
N SER A 441 -4.49 -28.12 -8.16
CA SER A 441 -5.20 -27.65 -9.35
C SER A 441 -6.65 -28.10 -9.34
N ARG A 442 -7.57 -27.19 -9.62
CA ARG A 442 -9.00 -27.52 -9.81
C ARG A 442 -9.22 -27.87 -11.27
N HIS A 443 -9.45 -29.15 -11.58
CA HIS A 443 -9.54 -29.65 -12.96
C HIS A 443 -10.81 -29.19 -13.71
N ASP A 444 -11.77 -28.52 -13.06
CA ASP A 444 -13.12 -28.29 -13.60
C ASP A 444 -13.54 -26.82 -13.81
N ALA A 445 -12.64 -25.84 -13.69
CA ALA A 445 -13.02 -24.43 -13.88
C ALA A 445 -12.78 -23.98 -15.35
N PRO A 446 -13.81 -23.50 -16.08
CA PRO A 446 -13.59 -22.85 -17.35
C PRO A 446 -12.78 -21.57 -17.12
N ILE A 447 -11.54 -21.55 -17.62
CA ILE A 447 -10.76 -20.31 -17.78
C ILE A 447 -11.59 -19.38 -18.66
N LEU A 448 -11.68 -18.09 -18.30
CA LEU A 448 -12.33 -17.05 -19.12
C LEU A 448 -11.73 -17.12 -20.54
N ASN A 449 -12.42 -17.83 -21.42
CA ASN A 449 -11.88 -18.20 -22.71
C ASN A 449 -12.07 -17.03 -23.66
N LYS A 450 -11.02 -16.76 -24.45
CA LYS A 450 -10.97 -15.80 -25.55
C LYS A 450 -12.28 -15.78 -26.32
N SER A 451 -12.94 -14.63 -26.36
CA SER A 451 -13.91 -14.33 -27.41
C SER A 451 -13.20 -14.44 -28.76
N MET A 452 -13.45 -15.54 -29.46
CA MET A 452 -13.24 -15.66 -30.90
C MET A 452 -14.25 -14.76 -31.60
N SER A 453 -13.79 -13.65 -32.16
CA SER A 453 -14.26 -13.10 -33.43
C SER A 453 -13.26 -12.06 -33.94
#